data_AF-A0A3D0G7E6-F1
#
_entry.id   AF-A0A3D0G7E6-F1
#
_cell.length_a   1.000
_cell.length_b   1.000
_cell.length_c   1.000
_cell.angle_alpha   90.00
_cell.angle_beta   90.00
_cell.angle_gamma   90.00
#
_symmetry.space_group_name_H-M   'P 1'
#
loop_
_entity.id
_entity.type
_entity.pdbx_description
1 polymer ?
#
loop_
_entity_poly.entity_id
_entity_poly.type
_entity_poly.pdbx_seq_one_letter_code
_entity_poly.pdbx_strand_id
1 'polypeptide(L)'
;MIAAMNHLRYDAATLGNHDFDRGVDVLLSAIEQADFPIVSSNTVLEKGNQPIHDSTFVPPYAIINRAFENNFGEQQLVRIGVIGFLPPNSIHAGADQGLTPETRDIIEAAKSFVPRLRAKGVDLVVAVAHTGIGAAPHTPGMENAIVPLCEIEGIDAVIGGHSHQIFPRPETGTPPSEHQWFDQAEVDSARGLVNGVPVVIPGFWGSHLGVIDLELEEHPDGWAIVTPPRAAPASSLREVSNEDSQAIEPVTPEFSELLGQLH
;
A
#
# COMPACT_ATOMS: atom_id res chain seq x y z
N MET A 1 -9.97 -7.34 -14.36
CA MET A 1 -9.58 -6.60 -13.15
C MET A 1 -9.24 -5.16 -13.47
N ILE A 2 -8.20 -4.90 -14.29
CA ILE A 2 -7.77 -3.53 -14.65
C ILE A 2 -8.92 -2.63 -15.15
N ALA A 3 -9.77 -3.11 -16.05
CA ALA A 3 -10.92 -2.33 -16.52
C ALA A 3 -11.87 -1.86 -15.38
N ALA A 4 -12.09 -2.70 -14.35
CA ALA A 4 -12.88 -2.31 -13.19
C ALA A 4 -12.14 -1.29 -12.31
N MET A 5 -10.83 -1.45 -12.13
CA MET A 5 -10.00 -0.49 -11.38
C MET A 5 -9.92 0.87 -12.06
N ASN A 6 -9.83 0.90 -13.40
CA ASN A 6 -9.90 2.13 -14.20
C ASN A 6 -11.26 2.83 -14.02
N HIS A 7 -12.35 2.06 -14.06
CA HIS A 7 -13.70 2.60 -13.84
C HIS A 7 -13.86 3.19 -12.43
N LEU A 8 -13.28 2.53 -11.42
CA LEU A 8 -13.23 3.01 -10.03
C LEU A 8 -12.21 4.15 -9.81
N ARG A 9 -11.45 4.52 -10.85
CA ARG A 9 -10.48 5.62 -10.84
C ARG A 9 -9.44 5.50 -9.73
N TYR A 10 -8.84 4.32 -9.62
CA TYR A 10 -7.69 4.12 -8.73
C TYR A 10 -6.60 5.17 -8.99
N ASP A 11 -5.99 5.68 -7.92
CA ASP A 11 -4.93 6.68 -7.99
C ASP A 11 -3.55 6.06 -8.27
N ALA A 12 -3.31 4.87 -7.74
CA ALA A 12 -2.10 4.07 -7.91
C ALA A 12 -2.33 2.64 -7.42
N ALA A 13 -1.44 1.73 -7.79
CA ALA A 13 -1.34 0.39 -7.21
C ALA A 13 0.13 -0.04 -7.06
N THR A 14 0.37 -1.13 -6.32
CA THR A 14 1.69 -1.79 -6.25
C THR A 14 1.60 -3.21 -6.82
N LEU A 15 2.75 -3.81 -7.05
CA LEU A 15 2.86 -5.22 -7.42
C LEU A 15 2.71 -6.13 -6.19
N GLY A 16 2.01 -7.24 -6.36
CA GLY A 16 1.96 -8.38 -5.45
C GLY A 16 2.71 -9.60 -5.98
N ASN A 17 2.97 -10.58 -5.12
CA ASN A 17 3.80 -11.73 -5.51
C ASN A 17 3.11 -12.61 -6.57
N HIS A 18 1.78 -12.68 -6.53
CA HIS A 18 0.96 -13.44 -7.48
C HIS A 18 0.79 -12.76 -8.85
N ASP A 19 1.20 -11.49 -9.01
CA ASP A 19 1.12 -10.81 -10.31
C ASP A 19 2.03 -11.46 -11.36
N PHE A 20 3.06 -12.18 -10.91
CA PHE A 20 4.03 -12.87 -11.76
C PHE A 20 3.60 -14.31 -12.14
N ASP A 21 2.55 -14.87 -11.51
CA ASP A 21 2.15 -16.27 -11.67
C ASP A 21 1.78 -16.66 -13.10
N ARG A 22 1.25 -15.69 -13.87
CA ARG A 22 0.86 -15.87 -15.27
C ARG A 22 1.95 -15.44 -16.25
N GLY A 23 3.10 -15.03 -15.72
CA GLY A 23 4.28 -14.61 -16.44
C GLY A 23 4.33 -13.12 -16.75
N VAL A 24 5.57 -12.65 -16.96
CA VAL A 24 5.90 -11.23 -17.13
C VAL A 24 5.16 -10.61 -18.31
N ASP A 25 5.01 -11.29 -19.44
CA ASP A 25 4.32 -10.73 -20.61
C ASP A 25 2.85 -10.42 -20.31
N VAL A 26 2.18 -11.29 -19.55
CA VAL A 26 0.78 -11.08 -19.13
C VAL A 26 0.70 -9.92 -18.14
N LEU A 27 1.65 -9.84 -17.20
CA LEU A 27 1.73 -8.73 -16.24
C LEU A 27 1.96 -7.39 -16.96
N LEU A 28 2.92 -7.32 -17.88
CA LEU A 28 3.19 -6.11 -18.68
C LEU A 28 1.95 -5.68 -19.47
N SER A 29 1.24 -6.63 -20.10
CA SER A 29 -0.01 -6.31 -20.79
C SER A 29 -1.09 -5.75 -19.85
N ALA A 30 -1.16 -6.24 -18.60
CA ALA A 30 -2.08 -5.70 -17.60
C ALA A 30 -1.66 -4.29 -17.15
N ILE A 31 -0.36 -4.05 -16.97
CA ILE A 31 0.19 -2.73 -16.62
C ILE A 31 -0.09 -1.70 -17.71
N GLU A 32 0.06 -2.08 -18.99
CA GLU A 32 -0.22 -1.20 -20.14
C GLU A 32 -1.70 -0.78 -20.23
N GLN A 33 -2.62 -1.58 -19.68
CA GLN A 33 -4.05 -1.28 -19.68
C GLN A 33 -4.48 -0.38 -18.51
N ALA A 34 -3.60 -0.14 -17.52
CA ALA A 34 -3.96 0.64 -16.33
C ALA A 34 -3.93 2.14 -16.61
N ASP A 35 -5.01 2.84 -16.25
CA ASP A 35 -5.10 4.31 -16.35
C ASP A 35 -4.40 5.04 -15.19
N PHE A 36 -3.73 4.27 -14.32
CA PHE A 36 -3.07 4.74 -13.11
C PHE A 36 -1.68 4.09 -12.98
N PRO A 37 -0.73 4.74 -12.30
CA PRO A 37 0.60 4.19 -12.12
C PRO A 37 0.59 2.95 -11.23
N ILE A 38 1.22 1.88 -11.71
CA ILE A 38 1.62 0.74 -10.88
C ILE A 38 3.08 0.95 -10.50
N VAL A 39 3.36 0.98 -9.19
CA VAL A 39 4.66 1.34 -8.64
C VAL A 39 5.28 0.20 -7.83
N SER A 40 6.60 0.06 -7.86
CA SER A 40 7.35 -0.84 -6.99
C SER A 40 8.82 -0.40 -6.95
N SER A 41 9.27 0.02 -5.78
CA SER A 41 10.61 0.56 -5.58
C SER A 41 11.69 -0.51 -5.40
N ASN A 42 11.29 -1.75 -5.08
CA ASN A 42 12.20 -2.85 -4.82
C ASN A 42 12.07 -4.01 -5.81
N THR A 43 11.21 -3.94 -6.82
CA THR A 43 11.17 -4.89 -7.94
C THR A 43 12.06 -4.39 -9.07
N VAL A 44 13.09 -5.16 -9.44
CA VAL A 44 14.20 -4.69 -10.29
C VAL A 44 14.50 -5.65 -11.42
N LEU A 45 14.89 -5.09 -12.57
CA LEU A 45 15.48 -5.79 -13.71
C LEU A 45 16.99 -5.96 -13.54
N GLU A 46 17.63 -4.94 -12.98
CA GLU A 46 19.07 -4.92 -12.74
C GLU A 46 19.36 -4.16 -11.45
N LYS A 47 20.17 -4.76 -10.58
CA LYS A 47 20.59 -4.19 -9.30
C LYS A 47 21.80 -3.27 -9.50
N GLY A 48 21.65 -2.00 -9.16
CA GLY A 48 22.76 -1.08 -9.01
C GLY A 48 23.59 -1.32 -7.74
N ASN A 49 24.56 -0.45 -7.46
CA ASN A 49 25.30 -0.46 -6.19
C ASN A 49 24.47 0.07 -5.00
N GLN A 50 23.39 0.78 -5.28
CA GLN A 50 22.42 1.33 -4.32
C GLN A 50 21.02 1.24 -4.95
N PRO A 51 19.93 1.14 -4.16
CA PRO A 51 18.58 1.01 -4.70
C PRO A 51 18.19 2.12 -5.69
N ILE A 52 18.67 3.34 -5.46
CA ILE A 52 18.39 4.48 -6.35
C ILE A 52 19.01 4.36 -7.75
N HIS A 53 19.97 3.45 -7.92
CA HIS A 53 20.62 3.17 -9.19
C HIS A 53 20.11 1.88 -9.85
N ASP A 54 19.07 1.27 -9.30
CA ASP A 54 18.44 0.11 -9.92
C ASP A 54 17.72 0.49 -11.20
N SER A 55 17.74 -0.44 -12.15
CA SER A 55 16.72 -0.48 -13.19
C SER A 55 15.50 -1.18 -12.60
N THR A 56 14.48 -0.43 -12.18
CA THR A 56 13.25 -0.99 -11.62
C THR A 56 12.36 -1.60 -12.72
N PHE A 57 11.56 -2.62 -12.39
CA PHE A 57 10.64 -3.28 -13.32
C PHE A 57 9.47 -2.38 -13.73
N VAL A 58 8.97 -1.60 -12.77
CA VAL A 58 7.99 -0.52 -12.93
C VAL A 58 8.55 0.74 -12.25
N PRO A 59 7.97 1.95 -12.44
CA PRO A 59 8.43 3.12 -11.71
C PRO A 59 8.47 2.89 -10.18
N PRO A 60 9.49 3.35 -9.44
CA PRO A 60 9.62 3.09 -8.01
C PRO A 60 8.52 3.76 -7.18
N TYR A 61 8.03 4.90 -7.66
CA TYR A 61 7.00 5.72 -7.02
C TYR A 61 6.30 6.59 -8.08
N ALA A 62 5.17 7.16 -7.68
CA ALA A 62 4.44 8.21 -8.40
C ALA A 62 4.28 9.44 -7.50
N ILE A 63 4.11 10.62 -8.09
CA ILE A 63 3.72 11.83 -7.35
C ILE A 63 2.36 12.28 -7.89
N ILE A 64 1.38 12.30 -7.00
CA ILE A 64 -0.01 12.59 -7.29
C ILE A 64 -0.34 13.95 -6.68
N ASN A 65 -0.79 14.89 -7.49
CA ASN A 65 -1.26 16.19 -7.00
C ASN A 65 -2.78 16.12 -6.84
N ARG A 66 -3.30 16.46 -5.67
CA ARG A 66 -4.73 16.48 -5.37
C ARG A 66 -5.12 17.81 -4.75
N ALA A 67 -6.24 18.36 -5.20
CA ALA A 67 -6.83 19.54 -4.58
C ALA A 67 -7.80 19.08 -3.48
N PHE A 68 -7.62 19.61 -2.27
CA PHE A 68 -8.51 19.38 -1.14
C PHE A 68 -9.07 20.72 -0.68
N GLU A 69 -10.31 20.71 -0.20
CA GLU A 69 -10.89 21.88 0.47
C GLU A 69 -10.44 21.90 1.93
N ASN A 70 -9.84 23.00 2.38
CA ASN A 70 -9.47 23.19 3.78
C ASN A 70 -10.70 23.58 4.63
N ASN A 71 -10.50 23.71 5.95
CA ASN A 71 -11.55 24.09 6.91
C ASN A 71 -12.12 25.52 6.69
N PHE A 72 -11.54 26.30 5.79
CA PHE A 72 -11.99 27.65 5.42
C PHE A 72 -12.67 27.70 4.04
N GLY A 73 -12.85 26.55 3.37
CA GLY A 73 -13.47 26.46 2.05
C GLY A 73 -12.51 26.79 0.89
N GLU A 74 -11.20 26.82 1.13
CA GLU A 74 -10.20 27.15 0.13
C GLU A 74 -9.59 25.89 -0.48
N GLN A 75 -9.38 25.90 -1.79
CA GLN A 75 -8.75 24.79 -2.51
C GLN A 75 -7.24 24.80 -2.30
N GLN A 76 -6.72 23.73 -1.73
CA GLN A 76 -5.31 23.55 -1.38
C GLN A 76 -4.74 22.39 -2.19
N LEU A 77 -3.59 22.61 -2.83
CA LEU A 77 -2.89 21.56 -3.55
C LEU A 77 -2.02 20.77 -2.57
N VAL A 78 -2.23 19.47 -2.50
CA VAL A 78 -1.39 18.53 -1.74
C VAL A 78 -0.70 17.58 -2.71
N ARG A 79 0.60 17.42 -2.56
CA ARG A 79 1.47 16.59 -3.38
C ARG A 79 1.79 15.30 -2.62
N ILE A 80 1.30 14.18 -3.13
CA ILE A 80 1.35 12.88 -2.47
C ILE A 80 2.30 11.98 -3.23
N GLY A 81 3.42 11.61 -2.61
CA GLY A 81 4.30 10.55 -3.09
C GLY A 81 3.72 9.18 -2.75
N VAL A 82 3.48 8.35 -3.77
CA VAL A 82 3.04 6.96 -3.58
C VAL A 82 4.20 6.05 -3.93
N ILE A 83 4.68 5.26 -2.97
CA ILE A 83 5.82 4.35 -3.13
C ILE A 83 5.39 2.89 -2.94
N GLY A 84 5.83 2.01 -3.84
CA GLY A 84 5.44 0.60 -3.87
C GLY A 84 6.50 -0.34 -3.30
N PHE A 85 6.08 -1.47 -2.72
CA PHE A 85 6.96 -2.53 -2.25
C PHE A 85 6.37 -3.93 -2.44
N LEU A 86 7.22 -4.90 -2.75
CA LEU A 86 6.93 -6.32 -2.92
C LEU A 86 7.77 -7.17 -1.94
N PRO A 87 7.29 -8.30 -1.39
CA PRO A 87 8.10 -9.13 -0.50
C PRO A 87 9.35 -9.67 -1.22
N PRO A 88 10.53 -9.62 -0.59
CA PRO A 88 11.73 -10.17 -1.20
C PRO A 88 11.61 -11.68 -1.46
N ASN A 89 12.22 -12.15 -2.56
CA ASN A 89 12.26 -13.56 -2.98
C ASN A 89 10.89 -14.21 -3.23
N SER A 90 9.84 -13.41 -3.42
CA SER A 90 8.46 -13.90 -3.61
C SER A 90 8.05 -14.04 -5.08
N ILE A 91 8.89 -13.60 -6.02
CA ILE A 91 8.63 -13.70 -7.47
C ILE A 91 8.88 -15.13 -7.92
N HIS A 92 7.79 -15.82 -8.29
CA HIS A 92 7.85 -17.15 -8.87
C HIS A 92 7.81 -17.04 -10.41
N ALA A 93 8.93 -16.68 -11.03
CA ALA A 93 9.01 -16.67 -12.49
C ALA A 93 9.06 -18.12 -13.02
N GLY A 94 8.18 -18.46 -13.97
CA GLY A 94 8.25 -19.74 -14.68
C GLY A 94 9.57 -19.88 -15.45
N ALA A 95 10.05 -21.12 -15.63
CA ALA A 95 11.40 -21.44 -16.14
C ALA A 95 11.72 -20.95 -17.58
N ASP A 96 10.74 -20.45 -18.33
CA ASP A 96 10.84 -20.15 -19.77
C ASP A 96 10.65 -18.65 -20.11
N GLN A 97 11.13 -17.72 -19.27
CA GLN A 97 10.99 -16.27 -19.53
C GLN A 97 12.31 -15.58 -19.83
N GLY A 98 12.31 -14.73 -20.86
CA GLY A 98 13.49 -13.94 -21.27
C GLY A 98 13.82 -12.76 -20.33
N LEU A 99 12.96 -12.49 -19.35
CA LEU A 99 13.12 -11.43 -18.36
C LEU A 99 12.74 -11.99 -16.99
N THR A 100 13.65 -11.90 -16.03
CA THR A 100 13.45 -12.42 -14.66
C THR A 100 13.65 -11.27 -13.66
N PRO A 101 12.57 -10.60 -13.24
CA PRO A 101 12.67 -9.57 -12.22
C PRO A 101 13.15 -10.17 -10.89
N GLU A 102 13.99 -9.42 -10.19
CA GLU A 102 14.43 -9.71 -8.84
C GLU A 102 13.82 -8.72 -7.86
N THR A 103 14.02 -8.98 -6.57
CA THR A 103 13.63 -8.07 -5.49
C THR A 103 14.83 -7.62 -4.66
N ARG A 104 14.81 -6.36 -4.23
CA ARG A 104 15.62 -5.84 -3.12
C ARG A 104 14.88 -5.93 -1.79
N ASP A 105 15.63 -5.76 -0.71
CA ASP A 105 15.07 -5.55 0.62
C ASP A 105 14.17 -4.31 0.66
N ILE A 106 13.00 -4.43 1.29
CA ILE A 106 11.99 -3.37 1.39
C ILE A 106 12.55 -2.14 2.11
N ILE A 107 13.25 -2.37 3.23
CA ILE A 107 13.76 -1.31 4.11
C ILE A 107 14.93 -0.58 3.46
N GLU A 108 15.81 -1.30 2.75
CA GLU A 108 16.90 -0.74 1.93
C GLU A 108 16.35 0.22 0.85
N ALA A 109 15.32 -0.22 0.12
CA ALA A 109 14.65 0.59 -0.90
C ALA A 109 13.97 1.81 -0.28
N ALA A 110 13.20 1.64 0.80
CA ALA A 110 12.50 2.72 1.49
C ALA A 110 13.47 3.82 1.97
N LYS A 111 14.56 3.43 2.65
CA LYS A 111 15.62 4.37 3.10
C LYS A 111 16.26 5.16 1.96
N SER A 112 16.26 4.61 0.75
CA SER A 112 16.84 5.27 -0.43
C SER A 112 15.86 6.21 -1.12
N PHE A 113 14.59 5.81 -1.24
CA PHE A 113 13.60 6.54 -2.05
C PHE A 113 12.77 7.56 -1.26
N VAL A 114 12.47 7.30 0.03
CA VAL A 114 11.64 8.21 0.85
C VAL A 114 12.28 9.60 1.01
N PRO A 115 13.58 9.74 1.37
CA PRO A 115 14.21 11.06 1.46
C PRO A 115 14.22 11.81 0.11
N ARG A 116 14.27 11.08 -1.01
CA ARG A 116 14.24 11.68 -2.35
C ARG A 116 12.85 12.16 -2.75
N LEU A 117 11.81 11.43 -2.37
CA LEU A 117 10.42 11.89 -2.49
C LEU A 117 10.24 13.20 -1.72
N ARG A 118 10.68 13.25 -0.46
CA ARG A 118 10.67 14.47 0.36
C ARG A 118 11.45 15.62 -0.28
N ALA A 119 12.65 15.35 -0.78
CA ALA A 119 13.45 16.36 -1.50
C ALA A 119 12.81 16.87 -2.81
N LYS A 120 11.82 16.16 -3.36
CA LYS A 120 10.99 16.63 -4.50
C LYS A 120 9.82 17.52 -4.07
N GLY A 121 9.70 17.81 -2.77
CA GLY A 121 8.65 18.64 -2.17
C GLY A 121 7.29 17.95 -2.14
N VAL A 122 7.25 16.63 -1.91
CA VAL A 122 5.97 15.97 -1.60
C VAL A 122 5.60 16.26 -0.15
N ASP A 123 4.33 16.64 0.03
CA ASP A 123 3.75 16.91 1.34
C ASP A 123 3.51 15.61 2.10
N LEU A 124 3.08 14.56 1.39
CA LEU A 124 2.78 13.25 1.97
C LEU A 124 3.52 12.12 1.26
N VAL A 125 3.87 11.06 1.98
CA VAL A 125 4.40 9.79 1.46
C VAL A 125 3.54 8.64 1.94
N VAL A 126 2.78 8.05 1.00
CA VAL A 126 1.97 6.85 1.24
C VAL A 126 2.73 5.64 0.70
N ALA A 127 3.05 4.70 1.57
CA ALA A 127 3.61 3.41 1.17
C ALA A 127 2.49 2.42 0.87
N VAL A 128 2.41 1.95 -0.38
CA VAL A 128 1.53 0.85 -0.78
C VAL A 128 2.40 -0.39 -0.85
N ALA A 129 2.37 -1.19 0.22
CA ALA A 129 3.33 -2.26 0.43
C ALA A 129 2.60 -3.60 0.46
N HIS A 130 2.90 -4.48 -0.51
CA HIS A 130 2.39 -5.84 -0.50
C HIS A 130 3.14 -6.67 0.54
N THR A 131 3.02 -6.36 1.82
CA THR A 131 3.73 -7.00 2.93
C THR A 131 2.86 -6.89 4.18
N GLY A 132 3.00 -7.82 5.13
CA GLY A 132 2.22 -7.83 6.36
C GLY A 132 2.96 -7.29 7.58
N ILE A 133 2.29 -7.33 8.73
CA ILE A 133 2.90 -7.03 10.04
C ILE A 133 3.67 -8.28 10.50
N GLY A 134 4.99 -8.14 10.65
CA GLY A 134 5.88 -9.16 11.15
C GLY A 134 6.64 -8.72 12.40
N ALA A 135 7.82 -9.28 12.61
CA ALA A 135 8.71 -8.92 13.72
C ALA A 135 9.17 -7.45 13.61
N ALA A 136 9.27 -6.75 14.75
CA ALA A 136 9.76 -5.38 14.79
C ALA A 136 11.20 -5.22 14.29
N PRO A 137 12.20 -6.01 14.72
CA PRO A 137 13.57 -5.84 14.25
C PRO A 137 13.69 -6.15 12.76
N HIS A 138 14.22 -5.21 11.99
CA HIS A 138 14.56 -5.43 10.58
C HIS A 138 15.56 -6.58 10.44
N THR A 139 15.22 -7.55 9.59
CA THR A 139 16.16 -8.54 9.08
C THR A 139 16.20 -8.44 7.55
N PRO A 140 17.40 -8.48 6.91
CA PRO A 140 17.50 -8.37 5.46
C PRO A 140 16.67 -9.43 4.75
N GLY A 141 15.83 -9.01 3.80
CA GLY A 141 15.00 -9.91 3.01
C GLY A 141 13.72 -10.39 3.73
N MET A 142 13.31 -9.74 4.82
CA MET A 142 12.09 -10.12 5.53
C MET A 142 10.84 -9.94 4.67
N GLU A 143 9.95 -10.93 4.73
CA GLU A 143 8.71 -10.99 3.94
C GLU A 143 7.62 -10.05 4.47
N ASN A 144 7.47 -9.96 5.79
CA ASN A 144 6.48 -9.14 6.50
C ASN A 144 7.17 -7.97 7.22
N ALA A 145 7.24 -6.82 6.56
CA ALA A 145 8.13 -5.71 6.88
C ALA A 145 7.43 -4.44 7.36
N ILE A 146 6.11 -4.43 7.61
CA ILE A 146 5.38 -3.20 7.96
C ILE A 146 5.97 -2.50 9.18
N VAL A 147 6.34 -3.23 10.24
CA VAL A 147 6.84 -2.63 11.49
C VAL A 147 8.13 -1.83 11.26
N PRO A 148 9.22 -2.43 10.72
CA PRO A 148 10.42 -1.65 10.40
C PRO A 148 10.22 -0.65 9.25
N LEU A 149 9.23 -0.85 8.37
CA LEU A 149 8.89 0.15 7.36
C LEU A 149 8.32 1.42 8.02
N CYS A 150 7.47 1.27 9.04
CA CYS A 150 6.92 2.40 9.80
C CYS A 150 7.97 3.10 10.68
N GLU A 151 9.17 2.54 10.87
CA GLU A 151 10.29 3.24 11.52
C GLU A 151 11.01 4.21 10.58
N ILE A 152 10.74 4.15 9.27
CA ILE A 152 11.36 5.05 8.29
C ILE A 152 10.76 6.44 8.41
N GLU A 153 11.58 7.38 8.86
CA GLU A 153 11.20 8.79 8.92
C GLU A 153 10.75 9.30 7.55
N GLY A 154 9.60 9.98 7.56
CA GLY A 154 9.00 10.57 6.37
C GLY A 154 8.02 9.66 5.64
N ILE A 155 7.69 8.47 6.13
CA ILE A 155 6.48 7.73 5.72
C ILE A 155 5.29 8.17 6.58
N ASP A 156 4.19 8.53 5.92
CA ASP A 156 3.02 9.14 6.56
C ASP A 156 1.86 8.16 6.75
N ALA A 157 1.76 7.15 5.88
CA ALA A 157 0.75 6.11 5.95
C ALA A 157 1.23 4.85 5.23
N VAL A 158 0.77 3.69 5.68
CA VAL A 158 1.05 2.39 5.04
C VAL A 158 -0.24 1.65 4.71
N ILE A 159 -0.40 1.30 3.44
CA ILE A 159 -1.43 0.38 2.98
C ILE A 159 -0.74 -0.96 2.76
N GLY A 160 -0.99 -1.90 3.68
CA GLY A 160 -0.41 -3.24 3.70
C GLY A 160 -1.24 -4.28 2.95
N GLY A 161 -0.73 -5.50 2.89
CA GLY A 161 -1.37 -6.63 2.22
C GLY A 161 -0.65 -7.95 2.50
N HIS A 162 -0.67 -8.87 1.54
CA HIS A 162 0.09 -10.13 1.52
C HIS A 162 -0.33 -11.18 2.57
N SER A 163 -0.38 -10.82 3.85
CA SER A 163 -0.69 -11.76 4.94
C SER A 163 -2.16 -12.16 5.04
N HIS A 164 -3.04 -11.53 4.24
CA HIS A 164 -4.50 -11.68 4.28
C HIS A 164 -5.14 -11.33 5.64
N GLN A 165 -4.36 -10.78 6.57
CA GLN A 165 -4.83 -10.35 7.87
C GLN A 165 -5.71 -9.10 7.74
N ILE A 166 -6.45 -8.84 8.81
CA ILE A 166 -7.33 -7.67 8.96
C ILE A 166 -6.71 -6.75 10.02
N PHE A 167 -6.20 -5.60 9.61
CA PHE A 167 -5.64 -4.56 10.49
C PHE A 167 -6.22 -3.17 10.16
N PRO A 168 -6.64 -2.36 11.15
CA PRO A 168 -6.67 -2.63 12.60
C PRO A 168 -7.58 -3.81 12.98
N ARG A 169 -7.32 -4.39 14.16
CA ARG A 169 -8.09 -5.53 14.67
C ARG A 169 -9.54 -5.10 14.96
N PRO A 170 -10.56 -5.85 14.53
CA PRO A 170 -11.94 -5.58 14.92
C PRO A 170 -12.10 -5.58 16.45
N GLU A 171 -12.93 -4.69 17.00
CA GLU A 171 -13.17 -4.61 18.45
C GLU A 171 -13.82 -5.87 19.03
N THR A 172 -14.51 -6.66 18.19
CA THR A 172 -15.18 -7.90 18.60
C THR A 172 -14.70 -9.08 17.76
N GLY A 173 -14.60 -10.25 18.41
CA GLY A 173 -14.13 -11.50 17.80
C GLY A 173 -12.81 -11.99 18.37
N THR A 174 -12.58 -13.30 18.30
CA THR A 174 -11.26 -13.87 18.58
C THR A 174 -10.38 -13.61 17.36
N PRO A 175 -9.26 -12.89 17.51
CA PRO A 175 -8.36 -12.69 16.40
C PRO A 175 -7.82 -14.05 15.94
N PRO A 176 -7.77 -14.32 14.62
CA PRO A 176 -7.12 -15.51 14.10
C PRO A 176 -5.70 -15.66 14.66
N SER A 177 -5.23 -16.90 14.84
CA SER A 177 -3.91 -17.19 15.46
C SER A 177 -2.73 -16.55 14.72
N GLU A 178 -2.92 -16.20 13.45
CA GLU A 178 -1.96 -15.47 12.62
C GLU A 178 -1.74 -14.00 13.04
N HIS A 179 -2.58 -13.43 13.93
CA HIS A 179 -2.46 -12.04 14.41
C HIS A 179 -1.47 -11.87 15.58
N GLN A 180 -0.62 -12.86 15.86
CA GLN A 180 0.32 -12.84 16.99
C GLN A 180 1.25 -11.62 16.99
N TRP A 181 1.52 -11.03 15.82
CA TRP A 181 2.36 -9.85 15.67
C TRP A 181 1.64 -8.54 16.04
N PHE A 182 0.36 -8.57 16.39
CA PHE A 182 -0.40 -7.35 16.68
C PHE A 182 -0.30 -6.92 18.15
N ASP A 183 0.20 -7.80 19.02
CA ASP A 183 0.30 -7.58 20.46
C ASP A 183 1.73 -7.10 20.86
N GLN A 184 2.55 -6.66 19.89
CA GLN A 184 3.88 -6.08 20.13
C GLN A 184 3.81 -4.59 20.46
N ALA A 185 4.85 -4.04 21.10
CA ALA A 185 4.85 -2.69 21.66
C ALA A 185 4.68 -1.58 20.60
N GLU A 186 5.12 -1.87 19.38
CA GLU A 186 5.11 -0.98 18.23
C GLU A 186 3.72 -0.87 17.59
N VAL A 187 2.78 -1.78 17.91
CA VAL A 187 1.48 -1.89 17.25
C VAL A 187 0.36 -1.44 18.18
N ASP A 188 -0.32 -0.36 17.82
CA ASP A 188 -1.56 0.09 18.46
C ASP A 188 -2.75 -0.30 17.58
N SER A 189 -3.25 -1.52 17.79
CA SER A 189 -4.39 -2.05 17.02
C SER A 189 -5.67 -1.26 17.25
N ALA A 190 -5.84 -0.61 18.41
CA ALA A 190 -7.07 0.14 18.72
C ALA A 190 -7.12 1.46 17.96
N ARG A 191 -5.97 2.11 17.75
CA ARG A 191 -5.86 3.34 16.97
C ARG A 191 -5.51 3.11 15.51
N GLY A 192 -5.13 1.88 15.14
CA GLY A 192 -4.71 1.53 13.79
C GLY A 192 -3.33 2.09 13.42
N LEU A 193 -2.42 2.12 14.39
CA LEU A 193 -1.08 2.68 14.24
C LEU A 193 -0.01 1.60 14.38
N VAL A 194 1.08 1.73 13.64
CA VAL A 194 2.34 0.98 13.83
C VAL A 194 3.47 1.99 13.89
N ASN A 195 4.25 2.01 14.97
CA ASN A 195 5.25 3.05 15.24
C ASN A 195 4.71 4.49 15.08
N GLY A 196 3.43 4.69 15.41
CA GLY A 196 2.75 5.98 15.27
C GLY A 196 2.25 6.31 13.86
N VAL A 197 2.60 5.50 12.85
CA VAL A 197 2.14 5.66 11.46
C VAL A 197 0.80 4.93 11.28
N PRO A 198 -0.24 5.57 10.69
CA PRO A 198 -1.48 4.89 10.33
C PRO A 198 -1.26 3.75 9.33
N VAL A 199 -1.82 2.58 9.64
CA VAL A 199 -1.72 1.37 8.81
C VAL A 199 -3.08 0.73 8.59
N VAL A 200 -3.32 0.20 7.39
CA VAL A 200 -4.42 -0.73 7.09
C VAL A 200 -3.92 -1.99 6.40
N ILE A 201 -4.53 -3.14 6.71
CA ILE A 201 -4.47 -4.37 5.92
C ILE A 201 -5.91 -4.85 5.74
N PRO A 202 -6.52 -4.68 4.57
CA PRO A 202 -7.96 -4.89 4.39
C PRO A 202 -8.30 -6.33 3.97
N GLY A 203 -7.75 -7.33 4.68
CA GLY A 203 -8.05 -8.74 4.43
C GLY A 203 -7.66 -9.21 3.02
N PHE A 204 -8.56 -9.94 2.35
CA PHE A 204 -8.34 -10.54 1.04
C PHE A 204 -9.64 -10.63 0.24
N TRP A 205 -9.52 -10.82 -1.08
CA TRP A 205 -10.65 -10.97 -2.03
C TRP A 205 -11.68 -9.83 -2.02
N GLY A 206 -11.30 -8.65 -1.55
CA GLY A 206 -12.22 -7.52 -1.43
C GLY A 206 -13.19 -7.65 -0.25
N SER A 207 -12.86 -8.44 0.78
CA SER A 207 -13.69 -8.56 1.98
C SER A 207 -13.82 -7.25 2.74
N HIS A 208 -12.79 -6.40 2.71
CA HIS A 208 -12.79 -5.10 3.37
C HIS A 208 -12.23 -4.00 2.46
N LEU A 209 -12.64 -2.76 2.75
CA LEU A 209 -12.02 -1.53 2.31
C LEU A 209 -11.25 -0.92 3.48
N GLY A 210 -9.95 -0.69 3.30
CA GLY A 210 -9.12 0.03 4.27
C GLY A 210 -9.29 1.54 4.14
N VAL A 211 -9.48 2.23 5.25
CA VAL A 211 -9.67 3.68 5.33
C VAL A 211 -8.63 4.26 6.29
N ILE A 212 -7.86 5.24 5.83
CA ILE A 212 -6.96 6.04 6.66
C ILE A 212 -7.43 7.48 6.59
N ASP A 213 -7.70 8.09 7.74
CA ASP A 213 -8.11 9.48 7.86
C ASP A 213 -6.94 10.31 8.39
N LEU A 214 -6.48 11.27 7.58
CA LEU A 214 -5.34 12.13 7.90
C LEU A 214 -5.82 13.57 8.11
N GLU A 215 -5.50 14.12 9.28
CA GLU A 215 -5.61 15.57 9.52
C GLU A 215 -4.30 16.25 9.14
N LEU A 216 -4.37 17.23 8.25
CA LEU A 216 -3.22 17.98 7.78
C LEU A 216 -3.24 19.40 8.34
N GLU A 217 -2.05 19.91 8.64
CA GLU A 217 -1.82 21.32 8.95
C GLU A 217 -0.82 21.93 7.97
N GLU A 218 -1.01 23.21 7.66
CA GLU A 218 -0.12 23.95 6.78
C GLU A 218 1.16 24.34 7.54
N HIS A 219 2.30 24.06 6.92
CA HIS A 219 3.65 24.40 7.37
C HIS A 219 4.34 25.29 6.32
N PRO A 220 5.43 26.00 6.69
CA PRO A 220 6.18 26.83 5.73
C PRO A 220 6.67 26.07 4.49
N ASP A 221 6.92 24.78 4.63
CA ASP A 221 7.49 23.92 3.58
C ASP A 221 6.44 23.04 2.87
N GLY A 222 5.14 23.18 3.18
CA GLY A 222 4.06 22.39 2.60
C GLY A 222 3.03 21.93 3.63
N TRP A 223 2.36 20.80 3.38
CA TRP A 223 1.43 20.19 4.33
C TRP A 223 2.11 19.07 5.14
N ALA A 224 1.73 18.93 6.40
CA ALA A 224 2.18 17.83 7.25
C ALA A 224 1.03 17.24 8.07
N ILE A 225 1.16 15.98 8.48
CA ILE A 225 0.17 15.33 9.35
C ILE A 225 0.27 15.91 10.76
N VAL A 226 -0.88 16.24 11.34
CA VAL A 226 -1.01 16.57 12.77
C VAL A 226 -0.63 15.35 13.60
N THR A 227 0.47 15.44 14.36
CA THR A 227 1.02 14.33 15.16
C THR A 227 0.89 14.60 16.67
N PRO A 228 0.36 13.65 17.47
CA PRO A 228 -0.24 12.38 17.03
C PRO A 228 -1.58 12.63 16.30
N PRO A 229 -2.01 11.71 15.41
CA PRO A 229 -3.30 11.82 14.75
C PRO A 229 -4.43 12.03 15.77
N ARG A 230 -5.24 13.06 15.55
CA ARG A 230 -6.38 13.40 16.42
C ARG A 230 -7.60 12.53 16.14
N ALA A 231 -7.81 12.16 14.87
CA ALA A 231 -8.77 11.14 14.48
C ALA A 231 -8.48 9.83 15.23
N ALA A 232 -9.51 9.26 15.84
CA ALA A 232 -9.45 8.02 16.58
C ALA A 232 -10.63 7.11 16.16
N PRO A 233 -10.37 5.95 15.54
CA PRO A 233 -9.05 5.47 15.13
C PRO A 233 -8.51 6.25 13.92
N ALA A 234 -7.19 6.29 13.73
CA ALA A 234 -6.56 6.95 12.58
C ALA A 234 -6.70 6.11 11.29
N SER A 235 -6.96 4.82 11.46
CA SER A 235 -7.35 3.92 10.38
C SER A 235 -8.50 3.01 10.80
N SER A 236 -9.28 2.55 9.83
CA SER A 236 -10.42 1.67 10.05
C SER A 236 -10.64 0.76 8.84
N LEU A 237 -11.49 -0.24 9.02
CA LEU A 237 -11.91 -1.13 7.95
C LEU A 237 -13.43 -1.06 7.77
N ARG A 238 -13.88 -1.07 6.52
CA ARG A 238 -15.29 -1.21 6.17
C ARG A 238 -15.49 -2.56 5.51
N GLU A 239 -16.38 -3.39 6.04
CA GLU A 239 -16.72 -4.68 5.46
C GLU A 239 -17.44 -4.47 4.11
N VAL A 240 -17.08 -5.26 3.11
CA VAL A 240 -17.60 -5.17 1.72
C VAL A 240 -18.30 -6.47 1.31
N SER A 241 -17.81 -7.62 1.76
CA SER A 241 -18.44 -8.92 1.47
C SER A 241 -18.16 -9.96 2.55
N ASN A 242 -19.15 -10.79 2.88
CA ASN A 242 -19.02 -11.88 3.84
C ASN A 242 -18.51 -13.16 3.15
N GLU A 243 -17.60 -13.89 3.81
CA GLU A 243 -16.89 -15.07 3.29
C GLU A 243 -17.77 -16.27 2.90
N ASP A 244 -19.06 -16.28 3.26
CA ASP A 244 -19.93 -17.47 3.18
C ASP A 244 -20.55 -17.74 1.79
N SER A 245 -20.33 -16.89 0.79
CA SER A 245 -21.01 -17.02 -0.50
C SER A 245 -20.03 -17.26 -1.65
N GLN A 246 -20.18 -18.42 -2.31
CA GLN A 246 -19.54 -18.73 -3.61
C GLN A 246 -20.01 -17.79 -4.75
N ALA A 247 -20.83 -16.79 -4.42
CA ALA A 247 -21.24 -15.69 -5.27
C ALA A 247 -21.06 -14.42 -4.45
N ILE A 248 -20.29 -13.45 -4.93
CA ILE A 248 -20.22 -12.12 -4.32
C ILE A 248 -21.65 -11.55 -4.33
N GLU A 249 -22.38 -11.65 -3.23
CA GLU A 249 -23.61 -10.89 -3.04
C GLU A 249 -23.20 -9.49 -2.59
N PRO A 250 -23.35 -8.47 -3.45
CA PRO A 250 -22.98 -7.12 -3.06
C PRO A 250 -23.83 -6.66 -1.88
N VAL A 251 -23.16 -6.29 -0.79
CA VAL A 251 -23.80 -5.83 0.44
C VAL A 251 -24.38 -4.42 0.27
N THR A 252 -24.00 -3.71 -0.81
CA THR A 252 -24.52 -2.36 -1.11
C THR A 252 -25.16 -2.26 -2.51
N PRO A 253 -26.24 -1.47 -2.68
CA PRO A 253 -26.93 -1.30 -3.97
C PRO A 253 -26.03 -0.77 -5.10
N GLU A 254 -24.97 0.00 -4.77
CA GLU A 254 -24.12 0.65 -5.78
C GLU A 254 -23.31 -0.35 -6.63
N PHE A 255 -22.98 -1.53 -6.09
CA PHE A 255 -22.20 -2.54 -6.83
C PHE A 255 -23.00 -3.21 -7.95
N SER A 256 -24.34 -3.28 -7.83
CA SER A 256 -25.19 -3.84 -8.88
C SER A 256 -25.29 -2.91 -10.10
N GLU A 257 -25.25 -1.58 -9.90
CA GLU A 257 -25.15 -0.61 -11.00
C GLU A 257 -23.79 -0.70 -11.71
N LEU A 258 -22.72 -1.02 -10.99
CA LEU A 258 -21.37 -1.18 -11.52
C LEU A 258 -21.26 -2.32 -12.55
N LEU A 259 -21.91 -3.45 -12.30
CA LEU A 259 -21.92 -4.60 -13.21
C LEU A 259 -22.72 -4.34 -14.49
N GLY A 260 -23.77 -3.52 -14.41
CA GLY A 260 -24.62 -3.17 -15.56
C GLY A 260 -23.94 -2.29 -16.61
N GLN A 261 -22.83 -1.62 -16.27
CA GLN A 261 -22.08 -0.74 -17.18
C GLN A 261 -20.93 -1.45 -17.91
N LEU A 262 -20.63 -2.70 -17.54
CA LEU A 262 -19.57 -3.52 -18.13
C LEU A 262 -20.06 -4.45 -19.26
N HIS A 263 -21.34 -4.35 -19.64
CA HIS A 263 -21.99 -5.12 -20.70
C HIS A 263 -22.52 -4.25 -21.83
#